data_AF-A0A7W0U946-F1
#
_entry.id   AF-A0A7W0U946-F1
#
_cell.length_a   1.000
_cell.length_b   1.000
_cell.length_c   1.000
_cell.angle_alpha   90.00
_cell.angle_beta   90.00
_cell.angle_gamma   90.00
#
_symmetry.space_group_name_H-M   'P 1'
#
loop_
_entity.id
_entity.type
_entity.pdbx_description
1 polymer ?
#
loop_
_entity_poly.entity_id
_entity_poly.type
_entity_poly.pdbx_seq_one_letter_code
_entity_poly.pdbx_strand_id
1 'polypeptide(L)'
;MGARSRGYARIVDPALAKPQESDTITCGHCQKVVHLHDRTGKARSGVLVHCHQCGSQTCVPCAETARCEPFEKKLDQIEARGRLLAAIGI
;
A
#
# COMPACT_ATOMS: atom_id res chain seq x y z
N MET A 1 4.45 -2.46 -16.63
CA MET A 1 3.07 -2.80 -16.22
C MET A 1 3.03 -2.84 -14.70
N GLY A 2 2.51 -1.80 -14.05
CA GLY A 2 2.40 -1.77 -12.58
C GLY A 2 1.32 -2.75 -12.14
N ALA A 3 1.67 -3.72 -11.31
CA ALA A 3 0.70 -4.63 -10.71
C ALA A 3 -0.30 -3.80 -9.89
N ARG A 4 -1.58 -3.85 -10.25
CA ARG A 4 -2.63 -3.25 -9.44
C ARG A 4 -2.76 -4.11 -8.18
N SER A 5 -2.00 -3.78 -7.15
CA SER A 5 -2.04 -4.47 -5.86
C SER A 5 -3.33 -4.21 -5.08
N ARG A 6 -4.20 -3.33 -5.60
CA ARG A 6 -5.53 -3.03 -5.09
C ARG A 6 -6.55 -4.00 -5.66
N GLY A 7 -7.23 -4.70 -4.77
CA GLY A 7 -8.39 -5.52 -5.08
C GLY A 7 -9.63 -4.98 -4.36
N TYR A 8 -10.74 -5.70 -4.51
CA TYR A 8 -11.98 -5.43 -3.82
C TYR A 8 -12.56 -6.75 -3.34
N ALA A 9 -12.99 -6.81 -2.09
CA ALA A 9 -13.61 -7.98 -1.49
C ALA A 9 -15.05 -7.67 -1.09
N ARG A 10 -15.95 -8.57 -1.46
CA ARG A 10 -17.37 -8.56 -1.11
C ARG A 10 -17.72 -9.86 -0.41
N ILE A 11 -18.07 -9.77 0.86
CA ILE A 11 -18.44 -10.91 1.70
C ILE A 11 -19.97 -10.95 1.75
N VAL A 12 -20.54 -12.03 1.20
CA VAL A 12 -21.99 -12.28 1.19
C VAL A 12 -22.27 -13.44 2.15
N ASP A 13 -22.84 -13.12 3.30
CA ASP A 13 -23.28 -14.09 4.31
C ASP A 13 -24.81 -14.02 4.43
N PRO A 14 -25.55 -15.12 4.25
CA PRO A 14 -27.01 -15.16 4.43
C PRO A 14 -27.48 -14.75 5.82
N ALA A 15 -26.62 -14.86 6.85
CA ALA A 15 -26.92 -14.43 8.21
C ALA A 15 -26.74 -12.91 8.42
N LEU A 16 -26.05 -12.21 7.50
CA LEU A 16 -25.87 -10.77 7.56
C LEU A 16 -26.97 -10.05 6.77
N ALA A 17 -27.51 -8.97 7.36
CA ALA A 17 -28.56 -8.17 6.72
C ALA A 17 -28.11 -7.47 5.43
N LYS A 18 -26.80 -7.22 5.26
CA LYS A 18 -26.21 -6.59 4.07
C LYS A 18 -24.84 -7.20 3.77
N PRO A 19 -24.45 -7.33 2.49
CA PRO A 19 -23.09 -7.69 2.10
C PRO A 19 -22.07 -6.71 2.70
N GLN A 20 -20.94 -7.23 3.15
CA GLN A 20 -19.81 -6.42 3.59
C GLN A 20 -18.86 -6.21 2.44
N GLU A 21 -18.43 -4.97 2.25
CA GLU A 21 -17.59 -4.56 1.13
C GLU A 21 -16.35 -3.87 1.67
N SER A 22 -15.19 -4.20 1.09
CA SER A 22 -13.91 -3.63 1.51
C SER A 22 -12.94 -3.57 0.35
N ASP A 23 -12.16 -2.50 0.29
CA ASP A 23 -10.98 -2.48 -0.55
C ASP A 23 -9.94 -3.46 0.02
N THR A 24 -9.12 -4.04 -0.83
CA THR A 24 -8.07 -4.96 -0.41
C THR A 24 -6.73 -4.58 -1.02
N ILE A 25 -5.66 -5.04 -0.36
CA ILE A 25 -4.31 -4.88 -0.85
C ILE A 25 -3.50 -6.17 -0.66
N THR A 26 -2.60 -6.47 -1.59
CA THR A 26 -1.64 -7.56 -1.40
C THR A 26 -0.46 -7.10 -0.55
N CYS A 27 -0.21 -7.76 0.58
CA CYS A 27 0.95 -7.48 1.42
C CYS A 27 2.25 -7.78 0.67
N GLY A 28 3.16 -6.82 0.60
CA GLY A 28 4.48 -7.01 -0.03
C GLY A 28 5.41 -7.99 0.70
N HIS A 29 5.14 -8.29 1.98
CA HIS A 29 5.97 -9.20 2.79
C HIS A 29 5.57 -10.67 2.60
N CYS A 30 4.30 -10.99 2.84
CA CYS A 30 3.79 -12.37 2.85
C CYS A 30 2.90 -12.71 1.64
N GLN A 31 2.67 -11.75 0.74
CA GLN A 31 1.86 -11.89 -0.47
C GLN A 31 0.40 -12.30 -0.21
N LYS A 32 -0.09 -12.12 1.03
CA LYS A 32 -1.49 -12.35 1.39
C LYS A 32 -2.34 -11.11 1.14
N VAL A 33 -3.61 -11.33 0.82
CA VAL A 33 -4.61 -10.27 0.68
C VAL A 33 -4.98 -9.74 2.06
N VAL A 34 -5.00 -8.42 2.21
CA VAL A 34 -5.32 -7.71 3.45
C VAL A 34 -6.48 -6.76 3.18
N HIS A 35 -7.49 -6.77 4.05
CA HIS A 35 -8.63 -5.87 3.98
C HIS A 35 -8.25 -4.47 4.48
N LEU A 36 -8.59 -3.46 3.69
CA LEU A 36 -8.40 -2.06 4.03
C LEU A 36 -9.64 -1.59 4.81
N HIS A 37 -9.58 -1.72 6.13
CA HIS A 37 -10.61 -1.20 7.02
C HIS A 37 -10.37 0.29 7.29
N ASP A 38 -10.49 1.15 6.27
CA ASP A 38 -10.52 2.58 6.50
C ASP A 38 -11.92 2.99 6.97
N ARG A 39 -12.04 3.57 8.17
CA ARG A 39 -13.29 4.15 8.70
C ARG A 39 -13.86 5.25 7.80
N THR A 40 -13.06 5.79 6.87
CA THR A 40 -13.42 6.84 5.91
C THR A 40 -13.73 6.33 4.50
N GLY A 41 -13.64 5.01 4.26
CA GLY A 41 -14.06 4.37 3.01
C GLY A 41 -13.22 4.71 1.77
N LYS A 42 -12.01 5.25 1.94
CA LYS A 42 -11.09 5.52 0.81
C LYS A 42 -9.68 5.12 1.18
N ALA A 43 -9.13 4.10 0.53
CA ALA A 43 -7.71 3.77 0.60
C ALA A 43 -6.84 4.93 0.07
N ARG A 44 -6.50 5.88 0.94
CA ARG A 44 -5.64 7.02 0.62
C ARG A 44 -4.19 6.56 0.50
N SER A 45 -3.46 7.14 -0.45
CA SER A 45 -2.01 7.01 -0.52
C SER A 45 -1.38 7.49 0.80
N GLY A 46 -0.42 6.73 1.33
CA GLY A 46 0.26 7.05 2.60
C GLY A 46 -0.30 6.37 3.84
N VAL A 47 -1.41 5.63 3.74
CA VAL A 47 -1.92 4.84 4.87
C VAL A 47 -1.07 3.59 5.08
N LEU A 48 -0.70 3.33 6.34
CA LEU A 48 -0.10 2.07 6.78
C LEU A 48 -1.22 1.09 7.14
N VAL A 49 -1.14 -0.11 6.57
CA VAL A 49 -2.11 -1.19 6.77
C VAL A 49 -1.43 -2.28 7.57
N HIS A 50 -2.02 -2.69 8.69
CA HIS A 50 -1.48 -3.80 9.45
C HIS A 50 -1.88 -5.14 8.81
N CYS A 51 -0.90 -5.97 8.46
CA CYS A 51 -1.18 -7.32 7.98
C CYS A 51 -1.28 -8.29 9.16
N HIS A 52 -2.49 -8.75 9.47
CA HIS A 52 -2.72 -9.70 10.56
C HIS A 52 -2.08 -11.09 10.35
N GLN A 53 -1.61 -11.41 9.13
CA GLN A 53 -0.96 -12.69 8.82
C GLN A 53 0.53 -12.71 9.18
N CYS A 54 1.26 -11.61 8.94
CA CYS A 54 2.70 -11.54 9.23
C CYS A 54 3.05 -10.50 10.31
N GLY A 55 2.06 -9.80 10.88
CA GLY A 55 2.24 -8.74 11.87
C GLY A 55 2.91 -7.47 11.32
N SER A 56 3.30 -7.45 10.05
CA SER A 56 4.04 -6.33 9.46
C SER A 56 3.10 -5.22 9.00
N GLN A 57 3.56 -3.97 9.15
CA GLN A 57 2.90 -2.83 8.53
C GLN A 57 3.20 -2.80 7.03
N THR A 58 2.16 -2.65 6.22
CA THR A 58 2.21 -2.61 4.77
C THR A 58 1.86 -1.21 4.32
N CYS A 59 2.78 -0.53 3.65
CA CYS A 59 2.50 0.77 3.05
C CYS A 59 1.80 0.57 1.68
N VAL A 60 0.72 1.32 1.41
CA VAL A 60 -0.01 1.20 0.12
C VAL A 60 0.92 1.35 -1.10
N PRO A 61 1.85 2.33 -1.15
CA PRO A 61 2.82 2.43 -2.25
C PRO A 61 3.74 1.20 -2.39
N CYS A 62 4.17 0.61 -1.27
CA CYS A 62 5.07 -0.55 -1.23
C CYS A 62 4.37 -1.80 -1.79
N ALA A 63 3.08 -1.93 -1.53
CA ALA A 63 2.28 -3.00 -2.06
C ALA A 63 2.04 -2.84 -3.58
N GLU A 64 1.83 -1.62 -4.08
CA GLU A 64 1.73 -1.33 -5.53
C GLU A 64 3.01 -1.69 -6.30
N THR A 65 4.18 -1.49 -5.71
CA THR A 65 5.47 -1.81 -6.35
C THR A 65 6.00 -3.20 -6.01
N ALA A 66 5.37 -3.92 -5.08
CA ALA A 66 5.86 -5.14 -4.45
C ALA A 66 7.32 -5.02 -3.92
N ARG A 67 7.76 -3.79 -3.65
CA ARG A 67 9.12 -3.48 -3.17
C ARG A 67 9.01 -2.47 -2.05
N CYS A 68 9.40 -2.90 -0.85
CA CYS A 68 9.58 -1.98 0.26
C CYS A 68 10.96 -1.34 0.10
N GLU A 69 10.99 -0.04 -0.14
CA GLU A 69 12.22 0.73 -0.05
C GLU A 69 12.21 1.52 1.27
N PRO A 70 13.23 1.33 2.13
CA PRO A 70 13.38 2.10 3.36
C PRO A 70 13.29 3.60 3.08
N PHE A 71 12.68 4.33 3.99
CA PHE A 71 12.49 5.78 3.84
C PHE A 71 13.83 6.51 3.64
N GLU A 72 14.88 6.07 4.32
CA GLU A 72 16.25 6.59 4.20
C GLU A 72 16.76 6.51 2.76
N LYS A 73 16.58 5.37 2.08
CA LYS A 73 16.99 5.24 0.67
C LYS A 73 16.21 6.15 -0.27
N LYS A 74 14.93 6.42 0.03
CA LYS A 74 14.14 7.39 -0.73
C LYS A 74 14.65 8.81 -0.52
N LEU A 75 15.04 9.17 0.71
CA LEU A 75 15.68 10.46 1.00
C LEU A 75 16.98 10.60 0.22
N ASP A 76 17.84 9.58 0.24
CA ASP A 76 19.11 9.58 -0.50
C ASP A 76 18.88 9.84 -2.01
N GLN A 77 17.86 9.21 -2.60
CA GLN A 77 17.51 9.42 -4.01
C GLN A 77 17.00 10.84 -4.28
N ILE A 78 16.18 11.39 -3.39
CA ILE A 78 15.67 12.76 -3.51
C ILE A 78 16.82 13.76 -3.41
N GLU A 79 17.73 13.58 -2.45
CA GLU A 79 18.90 14.44 -2.29
C GLU A 79 19.89 14.30 -3.44
N ALA A 80 20.15 13.08 -3.91
CA ALA A 80 21.01 12.83 -5.07
C ALA A 80 20.45 13.50 -6.34
N ARG A 81 19.13 13.43 -6.53
CA ARG A 81 18.44 14.15 -7.59
C ARG A 81 18.59 15.67 -7.43
N GLY A 82 18.44 16.20 -6.22
CA GLY A 82 18.67 17.61 -5.92
C GLY A 82 20.08 18.07 -6.26
N ARG A 83 21.10 17.28 -5.89
CA ARG A 83 22.51 17.53 -6.25
C ARG A 83 22.73 17.52 -7.76
N LEU A 84 22.11 16.58 -8.48
CA LEU A 84 22.21 16.49 -9.93
C LEU A 84 21.58 17.70 -10.62
N LEU A 85 20.37 18.09 -10.22
CA LEU A 85 19.65 19.24 -10.80
C LEU A 85 20.44 20.54 -10.61
N ALA A 86 20.92 20.76 -9.38
CA ALA A 86 21.79 21.90 -9.08
C ALA A 86 23.08 21.90 -9.93
N ALA A 87 23.69 20.74 -10.17
CA ALA A 87 24.90 20.62 -10.98
C ALA A 87 24.67 20.93 -12.47
N ILE A 88 23.46 20.67 -13.00
CA ILE A 88 23.11 20.97 -14.41
C ILE A 88 22.44 22.33 -14.59
N GLY A 89 22.34 23.14 -13.53
CA GLY A 89 21.81 24.51 -13.57
C GLY A 89 20.28 24.60 -13.67
N ILE A 90 19.56 23.58 -13.20
CA ILE A 90 18.09 23.56 -13.06
C ILE A 90 17.74 23.62 -11.58
#